data_AF-Q1GYV8-F1
#
_entry.id   AF-Q1GYV8-F1
#
_cell.length_a   1.000
_cell.length_b   1.000
_cell.length_c   1.000
_cell.angle_alpha   90.00
_cell.angle_beta   90.00
_cell.angle_gamma   90.00
#
_symmetry.space_group_name_H-M   'P 1'
#
loop_
_entity.id
_entity.type
_entity.pdbx_description
1 polymer ?
#
loop_
_entity_poly.entity_id
_entity_poly.type
_entity_poly.pdbx_seq_one_letter_code
_entity_poly.pdbx_strand_id
1 'polypeptide(L)'
;MLNHGVIKATLAASVLALAGLAMPMQASAACNLVSTKDNSPLNIKVEEGDTPEAKEFLETCVNPYTKIYVEDPNKAKQGKRKFGLYSCTTCHGPNGDGQVAVSITDDRWQYSKHITDKGLFETIAGGTNGGMAAWHKQVANNPDLVTTDEILKIIGFLRSQYKGGGDKPWLNEKPQK
;
A
#
# COMPACT_ATOMS: atom_id res chain seq x y z
N MET A 1 -65.58 -46.27 34.09
CA MET A 1 -64.68 -46.01 32.95
C MET A 1 -64.25 -44.54 33.01
N LEU A 2 -62.93 -44.30 32.97
CA LEU A 2 -62.23 -43.06 32.59
C LEU A 2 -62.39 -41.85 33.56
N ASN A 3 -61.50 -41.72 34.55
CA ASN A 3 -60.14 -41.12 34.55
C ASN A 3 -60.16 -39.60 34.79
N HIS A 4 -59.81 -39.19 36.01
CA HIS A 4 -59.52 -37.79 36.38
C HIS A 4 -58.08 -37.45 36.00
N GLY A 5 -57.89 -36.30 35.34
CA GLY A 5 -56.57 -35.75 35.06
C GLY A 5 -56.64 -34.24 34.86
N VAL A 6 -56.57 -33.50 35.96
CA VAL A 6 -56.22 -32.07 36.01
C VAL A 6 -54.76 -31.93 35.55
N ILE A 7 -54.39 -30.90 34.77
CA ILE A 7 -53.12 -30.13 34.89
C ILE A 7 -53.17 -28.87 33.99
N LYS A 8 -53.27 -27.73 34.70
CA LYS A 8 -52.62 -26.42 34.57
C LYS A 8 -52.21 -25.86 33.20
N ALA A 9 -52.75 -24.67 32.94
CA ALA A 9 -52.26 -23.68 31.99
C ALA A 9 -50.88 -23.14 32.38
N THR A 10 -50.03 -22.90 31.38
CA THR A 10 -48.86 -22.01 31.51
C THR A 10 -48.68 -21.24 30.21
N LEU A 11 -48.94 -19.93 30.28
CA LEU A 11 -48.55 -18.94 29.29
C LEU A 11 -47.02 -18.81 29.33
N ALA A 12 -46.34 -18.97 28.20
CA ALA A 12 -44.94 -18.57 28.04
C ALA A 12 -44.86 -17.52 26.94
N ALA A 13 -44.76 -16.25 27.33
CA ALA A 13 -44.42 -15.14 26.45
C ALA A 13 -42.90 -15.18 26.21
N SER A 14 -42.49 -15.61 25.02
CA SER A 14 -41.10 -15.56 24.56
C SER A 14 -40.78 -14.15 24.05
N VAL A 15 -40.12 -13.37 24.91
CA VAL A 15 -39.44 -12.13 24.52
C VAL A 15 -38.18 -12.53 23.74
N LEU A 16 -38.18 -12.34 22.42
CA LEU A 16 -36.99 -12.46 21.58
C LEU A 16 -36.08 -11.26 21.87
N ALA A 17 -35.03 -11.47 22.66
CA ALA A 17 -33.94 -10.51 22.80
C ALA A 17 -33.09 -10.54 21.51
N LEU A 18 -33.13 -9.45 20.73
CA LEU A 18 -32.13 -9.20 19.68
C LEU A 18 -30.79 -8.92 20.38
N ALA A 19 -29.98 -9.96 20.57
CA ALA A 19 -28.57 -9.80 20.87
C ALA A 19 -27.88 -9.23 19.63
N GLY A 20 -27.35 -8.00 19.75
CA GLY A 20 -26.56 -7.36 18.72
C GLY A 20 -25.37 -8.24 18.33
N LEU A 21 -25.31 -8.64 17.07
CA LEU A 21 -24.13 -9.21 16.44
C LEU A 21 -23.07 -8.11 16.35
N ALA A 22 -22.25 -7.95 17.39
CA ALA A 22 -20.94 -7.34 17.24
C ALA A 22 -20.11 -8.29 16.36
N MET A 23 -20.06 -7.99 15.06
CA MET A 23 -19.09 -8.66 14.18
C MET A 23 -17.70 -8.37 14.73
N PRO A 24 -16.82 -9.37 14.87
CA PRO A 24 -15.44 -9.10 15.21
C PRO A 24 -14.86 -8.29 14.06
N MET A 25 -14.41 -7.06 14.35
CA MET A 25 -13.51 -6.35 13.45
C MET A 25 -12.26 -7.20 13.34
N GLN A 26 -12.18 -7.94 12.24
CA GLN A 26 -11.03 -8.75 11.90
C GLN A 26 -9.92 -7.76 11.59
N ALA A 27 -9.03 -7.54 12.56
CA ALA A 27 -7.84 -6.72 12.37
C ALA A 27 -7.07 -7.30 11.17
N SER A 28 -7.11 -6.61 10.04
CA SER A 28 -6.27 -6.91 8.89
C SER A 28 -4.82 -6.82 9.35
N ALA A 29 -4.01 -7.84 9.04
CA ALA A 29 -2.58 -7.75 9.29
C ALA A 29 -2.05 -6.55 8.48
N ALA A 30 -1.38 -5.62 9.16
CA ALA A 30 -0.77 -4.47 8.51
C ALA A 30 0.25 -4.93 7.45
N CYS A 31 0.46 -4.09 6.44
CA CYS A 31 1.39 -4.36 5.35
C CYS A 31 2.80 -4.70 5.89
N ASN A 32 3.26 -5.93 5.67
CA ASN A 32 4.58 -6.36 6.14
C ASN A 32 5.69 -5.83 5.22
N LEU A 33 6.23 -4.65 5.55
CA LEU A 33 7.26 -3.96 4.78
C LEU A 33 8.68 -4.38 5.18
N VAL A 34 9.45 -4.88 4.21
CA VAL A 34 10.81 -5.38 4.41
C VAL A 34 11.84 -4.70 3.51
N SER A 35 13.04 -4.54 4.05
CA SER A 35 14.21 -3.96 3.38
C SER A 35 14.58 -4.74 2.12
N THR A 36 14.89 -4.02 1.06
CA THR A 36 15.37 -4.62 -0.21
C THR A 36 16.81 -5.15 -0.10
N LYS A 37 17.53 -4.77 0.96
CA LYS A 37 18.94 -5.17 1.17
C LYS A 37 19.06 -6.55 1.79
N ASP A 38 18.18 -6.87 2.75
CA ASP A 38 18.35 -8.01 3.66
C ASP A 38 17.04 -8.57 4.22
N ASN A 39 15.88 -8.09 3.76
CA ASN A 39 14.55 -8.45 4.27
C ASN A 39 14.30 -8.11 5.76
N SER A 40 15.13 -7.28 6.39
CA SER A 40 14.84 -6.76 7.72
C SER A 40 13.57 -5.89 7.73
N PRO A 41 12.78 -5.85 8.82
CA PRO A 41 11.57 -5.02 8.88
C PRO A 41 11.90 -3.52 8.76
N LEU A 42 11.15 -2.79 7.93
CA LEU A 42 11.31 -1.33 7.79
C LEU A 42 10.64 -0.53 8.92
N ASN A 43 9.78 -1.15 9.72
CA ASN A 43 9.13 -0.56 10.90
C ASN A 43 8.44 0.80 10.66
N ILE A 44 7.89 1.02 9.46
CA ILE A 44 7.12 2.21 9.13
C ILE A 44 5.76 2.12 9.82
N LYS A 45 5.42 3.17 10.57
CA LYS A 45 4.18 3.27 11.35
C LYS A 45 3.31 4.39 10.80
N VAL A 46 2.01 4.21 10.97
CA VAL A 46 1.02 5.27 10.72
C VAL A 46 1.29 6.44 11.67
N GLU A 47 1.37 7.64 11.13
CA GLU A 47 1.41 8.91 11.85
C GLU A 47 0.03 9.58 11.82
N GLU A 48 -0.28 10.42 12.82
CA GLU A 48 -1.56 11.13 12.90
C GLU A 48 -1.84 11.95 11.63
N GLY A 49 -0.80 12.61 11.11
CA GLY A 49 -0.84 13.43 9.91
C GLY A 49 -0.84 12.67 8.58
N ASP A 50 -0.82 11.33 8.58
CA ASP A 50 -0.89 10.56 7.34
C ASP A 50 -2.25 10.72 6.66
N THR A 51 -2.22 10.77 5.32
CA THR A 51 -3.41 10.79 4.48
C THR A 51 -4.20 9.48 4.61
N PRO A 52 -5.51 9.49 4.32
CA PRO A 52 -6.28 8.24 4.23
C PRO A 52 -5.64 7.21 3.30
N GLU A 53 -5.06 7.65 2.19
CA GLU A 53 -4.38 6.82 1.20
C GLU A 53 -3.09 6.17 1.73
N ALA A 54 -2.29 6.92 2.50
CA ALA A 54 -1.12 6.37 3.17
C ALA A 54 -1.51 5.32 4.20
N LYS A 55 -2.57 5.60 4.99
CA LYS A 55 -3.11 4.66 5.97
C LYS A 55 -3.61 3.38 5.30
N GLU A 56 -4.39 3.50 4.23
CA GLU A 56 -4.89 2.36 3.45
C GLU A 56 -3.74 1.51 2.89
N PHE A 57 -2.68 2.13 2.35
CA PHE A 57 -1.52 1.37 1.87
C PHE A 57 -0.81 0.63 3.01
N LEU A 58 -0.59 1.28 4.15
CA LEU A 58 0.08 0.67 5.31
C LEU A 58 -0.76 -0.47 5.91
N GLU A 59 -2.07 -0.49 5.66
CA GLU A 59 -2.96 -1.59 6.05
C GLU A 59 -3.03 -2.71 5.01
N THR A 60 -2.97 -2.40 3.71
CA THR A 60 -3.35 -3.34 2.63
C THR A 60 -2.22 -3.73 1.68
N CYS A 61 -1.11 -2.99 1.68
CA CYS A 61 -0.07 -2.99 0.65
C CYS A 61 -0.54 -2.61 -0.77
N VAL A 62 -1.76 -2.09 -0.95
CA VAL A 62 -2.28 -1.67 -2.25
C VAL A 62 -2.13 -0.16 -2.39
N ASN A 63 -1.50 0.30 -3.46
CA ASN A 63 -1.35 1.74 -3.71
C ASN A 63 -2.62 2.31 -4.36
N PRO A 64 -3.38 3.20 -3.68
CA PRO A 64 -4.63 3.72 -4.22
C PRO A 64 -4.42 4.64 -5.43
N TYR A 65 -3.23 5.19 -5.64
CA TYR A 65 -2.95 6.10 -6.76
C TYR A 65 -2.66 5.38 -8.08
N THR A 66 -2.26 4.11 -8.05
CA THR A 66 -1.67 3.43 -9.22
C THR A 66 -2.63 3.36 -10.41
N LYS A 67 -3.86 2.88 -10.20
CA LYS A 67 -4.88 2.84 -11.27
C LYS A 67 -5.21 4.25 -11.77
N ILE A 68 -5.45 5.16 -10.82
CA ILE A 68 -5.85 6.54 -11.10
C ILE A 68 -4.82 7.25 -11.99
N TYR A 69 -3.53 7.08 -11.69
CA TYR A 69 -2.46 7.79 -12.41
C TYR A 69 -2.15 7.15 -13.76
N VAL A 70 -2.34 5.84 -13.89
CA VAL A 70 -2.23 5.14 -15.17
C VAL A 70 -3.35 5.55 -16.12
N GLU A 71 -4.57 5.76 -15.61
CA GLU A 71 -5.73 6.18 -16.40
C GLU A 71 -5.75 7.68 -16.70
N ASP A 72 -5.25 8.53 -15.80
CA ASP A 72 -5.29 9.98 -15.92
C ASP A 72 -3.89 10.62 -15.77
N PRO A 73 -3.22 10.93 -16.90
CA PRO A 73 -1.92 11.59 -16.90
C PRO A 73 -1.91 12.97 -16.22
N ASN A 74 -3.05 13.66 -16.11
CA ASN A 74 -3.10 14.94 -15.38
C ASN A 74 -2.99 14.73 -13.88
N LYS A 75 -3.60 13.68 -13.34
CA LYS A 75 -3.45 13.32 -11.92
C LYS A 75 -2.03 12.84 -11.61
N ALA A 76 -1.42 12.09 -12.53
CA ALA A 76 -0.02 11.63 -12.40
C ALA A 76 1.01 12.76 -12.24
N LYS A 77 0.69 14.00 -12.66
CA LYS A 77 1.55 15.18 -12.47
C LYS A 77 1.89 15.44 -11.00
N GLN A 78 1.04 15.01 -10.06
CA GLN A 78 1.33 15.12 -8.62
C GLN A 78 2.54 14.26 -8.24
N GLY A 79 2.55 13.00 -8.67
CA GLY A 79 3.70 12.10 -8.49
C GLY A 79 4.95 12.60 -9.19
N LYS A 80 4.82 13.11 -10.43
CA LYS A 80 5.94 13.71 -11.17
C LYS A 80 6.57 14.89 -10.42
N ARG A 81 5.76 15.77 -9.82
CA ARG A 81 6.27 16.91 -9.02
C ARG A 81 7.08 16.42 -7.83
N LYS A 82 6.61 15.39 -7.11
CA LYS A 82 7.34 14.81 -5.98
C LYS A 82 8.63 14.11 -6.42
N PHE A 83 8.59 13.36 -7.52
CA PHE A 83 9.76 12.72 -8.11
C PHE A 83 10.87 13.73 -8.48
N GLY A 84 10.50 14.89 -9.01
CA GLY A 84 11.43 16.00 -9.25
C GLY A 84 11.92 16.67 -7.96
N LEU A 85 11.02 16.95 -7.01
CA LEU A 85 11.34 17.65 -5.76
C LEU A 85 12.41 16.91 -4.94
N TYR A 86 12.32 15.59 -4.85
CA TYR A 86 13.25 14.76 -4.08
C TYR A 86 14.48 14.30 -4.89
N SER A 87 14.80 15.01 -5.98
CA SER A 87 16.01 14.79 -6.78
C SER A 87 16.14 13.38 -7.38
N CYS A 88 15.04 12.62 -7.47
CA CYS A 88 15.05 11.29 -8.09
C CYS A 88 15.47 11.38 -9.57
N THR A 89 15.16 12.51 -10.20
CA THR A 89 15.50 12.82 -11.60
C THR A 89 17.00 12.89 -11.87
N THR A 90 17.83 13.20 -10.86
CA THR A 90 19.28 13.30 -11.03
C THR A 90 19.91 11.95 -11.40
N CYS A 91 19.35 10.86 -10.88
CA CYS A 91 19.82 9.51 -11.18
C CYS A 91 19.00 8.84 -12.27
N HIS A 92 17.67 8.99 -12.22
CA HIS A 92 16.72 8.22 -13.04
C HIS A 92 16.13 8.99 -14.23
N GLY A 93 16.61 10.21 -14.50
CA GLY A 93 16.08 11.05 -15.58
C GLY A 93 14.71 11.66 -15.24
N PRO A 94 14.21 12.62 -16.04
CA PRO A 94 12.99 13.38 -15.73
C PRO A 94 11.70 12.54 -15.74
N ASN A 95 11.70 11.38 -16.40
CA ASN A 95 10.54 10.51 -16.50
C ASN A 95 10.80 9.09 -16.01
N GLY A 96 11.92 8.84 -15.30
CA GLY A 96 12.29 7.48 -14.86
C GLY A 96 12.85 6.61 -15.98
N ASP A 97 13.25 7.22 -17.10
CA ASP A 97 13.82 6.59 -18.29
C ASP A 97 15.32 6.27 -18.16
N GLY A 98 15.94 6.67 -17.05
CA GLY A 98 17.35 6.47 -16.76
C GLY A 98 18.22 7.63 -17.22
N GLN A 99 19.28 7.91 -16.47
CA GLN A 99 20.31 8.90 -16.86
C GLN A 99 21.69 8.43 -16.38
N VAL A 100 21.92 8.51 -15.07
CA VAL A 100 23.12 7.96 -14.41
C VAL A 100 22.86 6.52 -13.99
N ALA A 101 21.64 6.25 -13.51
CA ALA A 101 21.13 4.92 -13.21
C ALA A 101 20.30 4.35 -14.36
N VAL A 102 20.01 3.06 -14.28
CA VAL A 102 19.14 2.35 -15.22
C VAL A 102 17.72 2.95 -15.25
N SER A 103 17.03 2.71 -16.37
CA SER A 103 15.59 2.96 -16.46
C SER A 103 14.84 2.22 -15.34
N ILE A 104 13.83 2.88 -14.79
CA ILE A 104 12.92 2.35 -13.78
C ILE A 104 11.47 2.32 -14.29
N THR A 105 11.31 2.40 -15.61
CA THR A 105 10.02 2.39 -16.32
C THR A 105 9.96 1.32 -17.41
N ASP A 106 10.98 0.47 -17.54
CA ASP A 106 10.97 -0.70 -18.42
C ASP A 106 10.64 -1.99 -17.67
N ASP A 107 10.67 -3.12 -18.36
CA ASP A 107 10.39 -4.46 -17.84
C ASP A 107 11.62 -5.17 -17.23
N ARG A 108 12.79 -4.53 -17.22
CA ARG A 108 14.04 -5.11 -16.71
C ARG A 108 14.14 -4.86 -15.20
N TRP A 109 13.27 -5.52 -14.45
CA TRP A 109 13.24 -5.43 -13.00
C TRP A 109 14.55 -5.90 -12.38
N GLN A 110 15.34 -4.98 -11.81
CA GLN A 110 16.57 -5.32 -11.09
C GLN A 110 16.28 -6.19 -9.85
N TYR A 111 15.13 -5.95 -9.21
CA TYR A 111 14.64 -6.76 -8.11
C TYR A 111 13.25 -7.28 -8.49
N SER A 112 13.05 -8.59 -8.45
CA SER A 112 11.78 -9.23 -8.87
C SER A 112 10.54 -8.67 -8.17
N LYS A 113 10.69 -8.24 -6.91
CA LYS A 113 9.64 -7.58 -6.11
C LYS A 113 9.11 -6.27 -6.72
N HIS A 114 9.87 -5.59 -7.58
CA HIS A 114 9.47 -4.32 -8.23
C HIS A 114 8.28 -4.46 -9.18
N ILE A 115 7.89 -5.70 -9.51
CA ILE A 115 6.64 -5.97 -10.21
C ILE A 115 5.40 -5.56 -9.38
N THR A 116 5.55 -5.38 -8.07
CA THR A 116 4.49 -4.93 -7.14
C THR A 116 4.73 -3.51 -6.62
N ASP A 117 3.68 -2.80 -6.25
CA ASP A 117 3.82 -1.46 -5.66
C ASP A 117 4.43 -1.52 -4.26
N LYS A 118 4.11 -2.55 -3.47
CA LYS A 118 4.79 -2.86 -2.22
C LYS A 118 6.31 -2.96 -2.40
N GLY A 119 6.76 -3.73 -3.39
CA GLY A 119 8.18 -3.94 -3.61
C GLY A 119 8.91 -2.68 -4.05
N LEU A 120 8.29 -1.83 -4.88
CA LEU A 120 8.83 -0.50 -5.19
C LEU A 120 8.88 0.40 -3.96
N PHE A 121 7.82 0.42 -3.16
CA PHE A 121 7.77 1.20 -1.92
C PHE A 121 8.91 0.81 -0.98
N GLU A 122 9.11 -0.48 -0.74
CA GLU A 122 10.18 -1.01 0.11
C GLU A 122 11.58 -0.59 -0.37
N THR A 123 11.77 -0.51 -1.69
CA THR A 123 13.04 -0.04 -2.27
C THR A 123 13.22 1.46 -2.13
N ILE A 124 12.20 2.27 -2.42
CA ILE A 124 12.29 3.72 -2.27
C ILE A 124 12.47 4.08 -0.79
N ALA A 125 11.71 3.44 0.09
CA ALA A 125 11.75 3.70 1.52
C ALA A 125 13.08 3.29 2.16
N GLY A 126 13.56 2.06 1.90
CA GLY A 126 14.75 1.49 2.55
C GLY A 126 16.07 1.65 1.79
N GLY A 127 16.01 2.08 0.52
CA GLY A 127 17.16 2.13 -0.37
C GLY A 127 17.67 0.74 -0.77
N THR A 128 18.83 0.71 -1.43
CA THR A 128 19.48 -0.51 -1.92
C THR A 128 20.97 -0.53 -1.58
N ASN A 129 21.63 -1.67 -1.82
CA ASN A 129 23.10 -1.76 -1.81
C ASN A 129 23.73 -1.27 -3.13
N GLY A 130 22.89 -0.93 -4.13
CA GLY A 130 23.31 -0.45 -5.45
C GLY A 130 23.42 1.08 -5.56
N GLY A 131 23.54 1.79 -4.45
CA GLY A 131 23.73 3.25 -4.42
C GLY A 131 22.46 4.09 -4.24
N MET A 132 21.26 3.49 -4.15
CA MET A 132 20.05 4.24 -3.80
C MET A 132 19.95 4.37 -2.28
N ALA A 133 19.98 5.61 -1.78
CA ALA A 133 19.76 5.91 -0.36
C ALA A 133 18.32 5.57 0.09
N ALA A 134 18.11 5.46 1.40
CA ALA A 134 16.77 5.37 1.98
C ALA A 134 16.10 6.76 1.91
N TRP A 135 14.87 6.82 1.39
CA TRP A 135 14.15 8.09 1.21
C TRP A 135 12.96 8.28 2.13
N HIS A 136 12.49 7.24 2.83
CA HIS A 136 11.36 7.42 3.73
C HIS A 136 11.80 8.09 5.04
N LYS A 137 11.09 9.14 5.46
CA LYS A 137 11.44 9.96 6.64
C LYS A 137 11.67 9.14 7.92
N GLN A 138 10.84 8.13 8.18
CA GLN A 138 10.98 7.29 9.38
C GLN A 138 12.15 6.32 9.26
N VAL A 139 12.43 5.80 8.07
CA VAL A 139 13.50 4.81 7.85
C VAL A 139 14.87 5.46 7.91
N ALA A 140 14.98 6.65 7.34
CA ALA A 140 16.20 7.45 7.35
C ALA A 140 16.33 8.33 8.60
N ASN A 141 15.33 8.33 9.50
CA ASN A 141 15.24 9.21 10.67
C ASN A 141 15.48 10.70 10.32
N ASN A 142 14.85 11.16 9.24
CA ASN A 142 14.99 12.53 8.75
C ASN A 142 13.61 13.07 8.29
N PRO A 143 13.02 14.04 9.01
CA PRO A 143 11.68 14.55 8.72
C PRO A 143 11.57 15.33 7.40
N ASP A 144 12.68 15.78 6.82
CA ASP A 144 12.69 16.54 5.56
C ASP A 144 12.62 15.62 4.32
N LEU A 145 12.71 14.30 4.52
CA LEU A 145 12.59 13.32 3.46
C LEU A 145 11.13 12.93 3.18
N VAL A 146 10.95 11.89 2.37
CA VAL A 146 9.68 11.56 1.72
C VAL A 146 8.73 10.88 2.69
N THR A 147 7.47 11.31 2.69
CA THR A 147 6.38 10.64 3.43
C THR A 147 5.88 9.39 2.71
N THR A 148 5.09 8.55 3.39
CA THR A 148 4.43 7.39 2.75
C THR A 148 3.58 7.83 1.57
N ASP A 149 2.70 8.83 1.75
CA ASP A 149 1.83 9.37 0.71
C ASP A 149 2.60 9.83 -0.55
N GLU A 150 3.73 10.52 -0.36
CA GLU A 150 4.54 11.02 -1.47
C GLU A 150 5.25 9.90 -2.22
N ILE A 151 5.75 8.86 -1.53
CA ILE A 151 6.28 7.67 -2.19
C ILE A 151 5.19 7.00 -3.03
N LEU A 152 3.96 6.86 -2.52
CA LEU A 152 2.86 6.26 -3.24
C LEU A 152 2.49 7.04 -4.50
N LYS A 153 2.47 8.37 -4.42
CA LYS A 153 2.28 9.25 -5.59
C LYS A 153 3.40 9.10 -6.60
N ILE A 154 4.66 9.01 -6.16
CA ILE A 154 5.81 8.76 -7.02
C ILE A 154 5.66 7.41 -7.74
N ILE A 155 5.31 6.34 -7.02
CA ILE A 155 5.08 5.01 -7.60
C ILE A 155 3.96 5.07 -8.64
N GLY A 156 2.81 5.68 -8.32
CA GLY A 156 1.72 5.82 -9.27
C GLY A 156 2.16 6.56 -10.55
N PHE A 157 3.02 7.57 -10.42
CA PHE A 157 3.62 8.24 -11.57
C PHE A 157 4.53 7.29 -12.36
N LEU A 158 5.44 6.57 -11.72
CA LEU A 158 6.31 5.61 -12.41
C LEU A 158 5.52 4.54 -13.16
N ARG A 159 4.44 4.02 -12.55
CA ARG A 159 3.51 3.07 -13.21
C ARG A 159 2.82 3.70 -14.44
N SER A 160 2.46 4.99 -14.38
CA SER A 160 1.91 5.71 -15.54
C SER A 160 2.93 5.90 -16.68
N GLN A 161 4.22 5.84 -16.38
CA GLN A 161 5.31 5.98 -17.36
C GLN A 161 5.81 4.66 -17.91
N TYR A 162 5.25 3.53 -17.48
CA TYR A 162 5.74 2.20 -17.85
C TYR A 162 5.68 1.93 -19.36
N LYS A 163 6.82 1.49 -19.92
CA LYS A 163 7.04 1.25 -21.37
C LYS A 163 7.51 -0.17 -21.69
N GLY A 164 7.65 -1.03 -20.68
CA GLY A 164 8.20 -2.39 -20.84
C GLY A 164 7.31 -3.38 -21.60
N GLY A 165 6.03 -3.07 -21.82
CA GLY A 165 5.07 -4.01 -22.44
C GLY A 165 4.68 -5.16 -21.50
N GLY A 166 3.92 -6.14 -22.01
CA GLY A 166 3.52 -7.31 -21.22
C GLY A 166 2.49 -7.04 -20.11
N ASP A 167 2.43 -7.97 -19.16
CA ASP A 167 1.47 -7.96 -18.06
C ASP A 167 1.77 -6.85 -17.04
N LYS A 168 0.70 -6.25 -16.52
CA LYS A 168 0.74 -5.15 -15.53
C LYS A 168 0.06 -5.57 -14.23
N PRO A 169 0.62 -6.54 -13.48
CA PRO A 169 -0.07 -7.13 -12.33
C PRO A 169 -0.34 -6.14 -11.19
N TRP A 170 0.46 -5.06 -11.07
CA TRP A 170 0.22 -3.97 -10.12
C TRP A 170 -1.15 -3.29 -10.31
N LEU A 171 -1.75 -3.37 -11.51
CA LEU A 171 -3.11 -2.86 -11.74
C LEU A 171 -4.19 -3.76 -11.13
N ASN A 172 -3.86 -4.95 -10.62
CA ASN A 172 -4.83 -5.91 -10.09
C ASN A 172 -4.45 -6.42 -8.70
N GLU A 173 -3.62 -5.66 -7.97
CA GLU A 173 -3.25 -5.99 -6.60
C GLU A 173 -4.49 -6.03 -5.69
N LYS A 174 -4.45 -6.98 -4.75
CA LYS A 174 -5.48 -7.17 -3.73
C LYS A 174 -4.82 -6.96 -2.35
N PRO A 175 -5.59 -6.54 -1.34
CA PRO A 175 -5.08 -6.41 0.02
C PRO A 175 -4.35 -7.67 0.46
N GLN A 176 -3.11 -7.51 0.91
CA GLN A 176 -2.34 -8.60 1.50
C GLN A 176 -2.87 -8.85 2.91
N LYS A 177 -3.28 -10.10 3.18
CA LYS A 177 -3.83 -10.52 4.48
C LYS A 177 -2.76 -11.17 5.34
#